data_AF-A0A3B9YKZ3-F1
#
_entry.id   AF-A0A3B9YKZ3-F1
#
_cell.length_a   1.000
_cell.length_b   1.000
_cell.length_c   1.000
_cell.angle_alpha   90.00
_cell.angle_beta   90.00
_cell.angle_gamma   90.00
#
_symmetry.space_group_name_H-M   'P 1'
#
loop_
_entity.id
_entity.type
_entity.pdbx_description
1 polymer ?
#
loop_
_entity_poly.entity_id
_entity_poly.type
_entity_poly.pdbx_seq_one_letter_code
_entity_poly.pdbx_strand_id
1 'polypeptide(L)'
;MPDNDFYWFVSVRRQEYAGEARANLLRVLAIAAFYCVQLVNYRGLDLPFLHLAQVEGVDRRFHLAMTVIAAAWALSGWAVLLFLRRGLFPAGLKFLSTGLDFLYLTAALLIADGPKSPLVAAYFPVLALSALRFDLLLMRFATASAMGGYLLLTLHSASLRPLTSVPPYAAANFLLALLFSGILLGQVLRRTRTLADDYAAREGKA
;
A
#
# COMPACT_ATOMS: atom_id res chain seq x y z
N MET A 1 -8.73 -31.37 -27.28
CA MET A 1 -8.44 -29.93 -27.25
C MET A 1 -8.37 -29.53 -25.80
N PRO A 2 -7.28 -28.93 -25.29
CA PRO A 2 -7.29 -28.40 -23.94
C PRO A 2 -8.41 -27.36 -23.86
N ASP A 3 -9.35 -27.54 -22.93
CA ASP A 3 -10.54 -26.72 -22.81
C ASP A 3 -10.15 -25.25 -22.61
N ASN A 4 -10.92 -24.35 -23.23
CA ASN A 4 -10.70 -22.89 -23.23
C ASN A 4 -10.47 -22.32 -21.81
N ASP A 5 -11.06 -22.98 -20.81
CA ASP A 5 -10.93 -22.69 -19.38
C ASP A 5 -9.49 -22.82 -18.83
N PHE A 6 -8.70 -23.77 -19.34
CA PHE A 6 -7.31 -23.94 -18.92
C PHE A 6 -6.42 -22.79 -19.40
N TYR A 7 -6.55 -22.38 -20.67
CA TYR A 7 -5.80 -21.26 -21.22
C TYR A 7 -6.17 -19.95 -20.54
N TRP A 8 -7.46 -19.75 -20.27
CA TRP A 8 -7.94 -18.61 -19.47
C TRP A 8 -7.30 -18.60 -18.07
N PHE A 9 -7.35 -19.72 -17.34
CA PHE A 9 -6.74 -19.83 -16.02
C PHE A 9 -5.23 -19.53 -16.03
N VAL A 10 -4.48 -20.07 -16.99
CA VAL A 10 -3.04 -19.83 -17.13
C VAL A 10 -2.76 -18.35 -17.43
N SER A 11 -3.54 -17.72 -18.30
CA SER A 11 -3.37 -16.31 -18.65
C SER A 11 -3.61 -15.37 -17.45
N VAL A 12 -4.67 -15.64 -16.67
CA VAL A 12 -4.98 -14.90 -15.44
C VAL A 12 -3.86 -15.05 -14.42
N ARG A 13 -3.38 -16.28 -14.18
CA ARG A 13 -2.28 -16.54 -13.25
C ARG A 13 -0.99 -15.83 -13.64
N ARG A 14 -0.69 -15.76 -14.94
CA ARG A 14 0.49 -15.04 -15.44
C ARG A 14 0.36 -13.52 -15.22
N GLN A 15 -0.84 -12.96 -15.42
CA GLN A 15 -1.09 -11.55 -15.13
C GLN A 15 -1.01 -11.24 -13.63
N GLU A 16 -1.56 -12.10 -12.77
CA GLU A 16 -1.43 -11.95 -11.30
C GLU A 16 0.04 -11.95 -10.86
N TYR A 17 0.85 -12.88 -11.39
CA TYR A 17 2.27 -12.97 -11.08
C TYR A 17 3.03 -11.71 -11.51
N ALA A 18 2.77 -11.22 -12.73
CA ALA A 18 3.37 -9.98 -13.22
C ALA A 18 2.90 -8.75 -12.41
N GLY A 19 1.64 -8.73 -12.00
CA GLY A 19 1.06 -7.72 -11.12
C GLY A 19 1.74 -7.69 -9.75
N GLU A 20 1.95 -8.85 -9.12
CA GLU A 20 2.65 -8.94 -7.84
C GLU A 20 4.11 -8.48 -7.95
N ALA A 21 4.81 -8.85 -9.01
CA ALA A 21 6.20 -8.41 -9.22
C ALA A 21 6.32 -6.88 -9.35
N ARG A 22 5.43 -6.25 -10.13
CA ARG A 22 5.38 -4.78 -10.30
C ARG A 22 5.00 -4.09 -9.00
N ALA A 23 3.98 -4.60 -8.31
CA ALA A 23 3.55 -4.05 -7.04
C ALA A 23 4.65 -4.15 -5.97
N ASN A 24 5.41 -5.25 -5.95
CA ASN A 24 6.52 -5.41 -5.02
C ASN A 24 7.69 -4.47 -5.33
N LEU A 25 8.00 -4.23 -6.61
CA LEU A 25 9.01 -3.24 -7.00
C LEU A 25 8.61 -1.84 -6.54
N LEU A 26 7.37 -1.42 -6.84
CA LEU A 26 6.88 -0.10 -6.44
C LEU A 26 6.75 0.03 -4.93
N ARG A 27 6.42 -1.05 -4.20
CA ARG A 27 6.47 -1.10 -2.72
C ARG A 27 7.86 -0.76 -2.22
N VAL A 28 8.91 -1.42 -2.71
CA VAL A 28 10.29 -1.16 -2.27
C VAL A 28 10.72 0.27 -2.60
N LEU A 29 10.35 0.78 -3.78
CA LEU A 29 10.62 2.18 -4.15
C LEU A 29 9.90 3.17 -3.24
N ALA A 30 8.64 2.91 -2.90
CA ALA A 30 7.89 3.75 -1.98
C ALA A 30 8.50 3.74 -0.57
N ILE A 31 8.84 2.56 -0.03
CA ILE A 31 9.52 2.44 1.27
C ILE A 31 10.83 3.23 1.26
N ALA A 32 11.65 3.08 0.21
CA ALA A 32 12.90 3.81 0.07
C ALA A 32 12.66 5.33 0.04
N ALA A 33 11.71 5.81 -0.76
CA ALA A 33 11.38 7.23 -0.86
C ALA A 33 10.91 7.82 0.49
N PHE A 34 9.96 7.17 1.16
CA PHE A 34 9.46 7.61 2.47
C PHE A 34 10.55 7.54 3.54
N TYR A 35 11.42 6.52 3.50
CA TYR A 35 12.54 6.41 4.42
C TYR A 35 13.60 7.49 4.17
N CYS A 36 13.88 7.83 2.92
CA CYS A 36 14.77 8.95 2.58
C CYS A 36 14.24 10.28 3.14
N VAL A 37 12.94 10.55 2.99
CA VAL A 37 12.30 11.74 3.59
C VAL A 37 12.46 11.71 5.12
N GLN A 38 12.24 10.56 5.75
CA GLN A 38 12.42 10.40 7.19
C GLN A 38 13.88 10.60 7.64
N LEU A 39 14.85 10.14 6.84
CA LEU A 39 16.27 10.31 7.11
C LEU A 39 16.69 11.77 7.00
N VAL A 40 16.16 12.48 5.99
CA VAL A 40 16.35 13.93 5.81
C VAL A 40 15.75 14.68 7.01
N ASN A 41 14.55 14.33 7.45
CA ASN A 41 13.95 14.94 8.64
C ASN A 41 14.76 14.72 9.92
N TYR A 42 15.43 13.56 10.05
CA TYR A 42 16.25 13.22 11.20
C TYR A 42 17.63 13.89 11.20
N ARG A 43 18.33 13.95 10.06
CA ARG A 43 19.69 14.52 9.98
C ARG A 43 19.72 15.98 9.55
N GLY A 44 18.63 16.51 9.02
CA GLY A 44 18.68 17.67 8.16
C GLY A 44 19.34 17.34 6.81
N LEU A 45 19.20 18.25 5.86
CA LEU A 45 19.92 18.19 4.59
C LEU A 45 20.44 19.58 4.27
N ASP A 46 21.76 19.71 4.23
CA ASP A 46 22.43 20.95 3.88
C ASP A 46 23.09 20.79 2.52
N LEU A 47 22.40 21.24 1.47
CA LEU A 47 22.88 21.26 0.09
C LEU A 47 22.98 22.72 -0.41
N PRO A 48 23.86 23.01 -1.38
CA PRO A 48 24.11 24.36 -1.89
C PRO A 48 22.85 25.10 -2.39
N PHE A 49 21.82 24.36 -2.80
CA PHE A 49 20.58 24.87 -3.36
C PHE A 49 19.33 24.48 -2.53
N LEU A 50 19.50 23.74 -1.44
CA LEU A 50 18.39 23.24 -0.62
C LEU A 50 18.84 23.07 0.83
N HIS A 51 18.32 23.90 1.73
CA HIS A 51 18.54 23.79 3.17
C HIS A 51 17.26 23.28 3.82
N LEU A 52 17.31 22.07 4.35
CA LEU A 52 16.23 21.48 5.14
C LEU A 52 16.75 21.31 6.57
N ALA A 53 16.25 22.15 7.47
CA ALA A 53 16.54 22.04 8.88
C ALA A 53 16.02 20.70 9.43
N GLN A 54 16.73 20.17 10.43
CA GLN A 54 16.25 19.03 11.20
C GLN A 54 14.91 19.41 11.85
N VAL A 55 13.93 18.51 11.76
CA VAL A 55 12.61 18.73 12.38
C VAL A 55 12.74 18.50 13.88
N GLU A 56 12.40 19.51 14.69
CA GLU A 56 12.36 19.39 16.14
C GLU A 56 11.37 18.29 16.57
N GLY A 57 11.80 17.41 17.48
CA GLY A 57 11.00 16.28 17.97
C GLY A 57 11.26 14.93 17.29
N VAL A 58 12.10 14.87 16.23
CA VAL A 58 12.55 13.60 15.63
C VAL A 58 13.72 13.03 16.44
N ASP A 59 13.39 12.40 17.56
CA ASP A 59 14.39 11.81 18.47
C ASP A 59 15.05 10.53 17.91
N ARG A 60 16.23 10.18 18.43
CA ARG A 60 16.94 8.92 18.07
C ARG A 60 16.07 7.68 18.27
N ARG A 61 15.23 7.65 19.32
CA ARG A 61 14.31 6.53 19.58
C ARG A 61 13.25 6.40 18.49
N PHE A 62 12.69 7.53 18.06
CA PHE A 62 11.72 7.59 16.96
C PHE A 62 12.34 7.15 15.64
N HIS A 63 13.55 7.65 15.33
CA HIS A 63 14.29 7.22 14.15
C HIS A 63 14.54 5.71 14.14
N LEU A 64 15.05 5.14 15.24
CA LEU A 64 15.28 3.69 15.36
C LEU A 64 14.00 2.88 15.15
N ALA A 65 12.89 3.28 15.77
CA ALA A 65 11.60 2.60 15.61
C ALA A 65 11.14 2.61 14.13
N MET A 66 11.21 3.77 13.48
CA MET A 66 10.89 3.91 12.05
C MET A 66 11.81 3.07 11.16
N THR A 67 13.10 3.01 11.47
CA THR A 67 14.08 2.18 10.76
C THR A 67 13.78 0.69 10.91
N VAL A 68 13.41 0.23 12.10
CA VAL A 68 13.01 -1.18 12.32
C VAL A 68 11.76 -1.52 11.51
N ILE A 69 10.76 -0.65 11.49
CA ILE A 69 9.53 -0.85 10.69
C ILE A 69 9.89 -0.88 9.20
N ALA A 70 10.67 0.09 8.71
CA ALA A 70 11.09 0.13 7.31
C ALA A 70 11.89 -1.10 6.90
N ALA A 71 12.80 -1.57 7.77
CA ALA A 71 13.57 -2.79 7.54
C ALA A 71 12.67 -4.04 7.51
N ALA A 72 11.74 -4.19 8.46
CA ALA A 72 10.78 -5.28 8.46
C ALA A 72 9.89 -5.27 7.21
N TRP A 73 9.45 -4.09 6.81
CA TRP A 73 8.64 -3.89 5.61
C TRP A 73 9.42 -4.26 4.34
N ALA A 74 10.67 -3.83 4.21
CA ALA A 74 11.55 -4.20 3.11
C ALA A 74 11.84 -5.72 3.07
N LEU A 75 12.07 -6.34 4.24
CA LEU A 75 12.24 -7.79 4.36
C LEU A 75 11.00 -8.56 3.90
N SER A 76 9.80 -8.06 4.21
CA SER A 76 8.56 -8.67 3.70
C SER A 76 8.48 -8.61 2.17
N GLY A 77 8.90 -7.50 1.56
CA GLY A 77 8.98 -7.38 0.10
C GLY A 77 10.04 -8.30 -0.51
N TRP A 78 11.16 -8.49 0.17
CA TRP A 78 12.18 -9.45 -0.24
C TRP A 78 11.67 -10.91 -0.14
N ALA A 79 10.94 -11.25 0.91
CA ALA A 79 10.32 -12.57 1.06
C ALA A 79 9.31 -12.84 -0.08
N VAL A 80 8.47 -11.86 -0.44
CA VAL A 80 7.58 -11.96 -1.61
C VAL A 80 8.37 -12.21 -2.89
N LEU A 81 9.45 -11.46 -3.12
CA LEU A 81 10.31 -11.67 -4.29
C LEU A 81 10.92 -13.08 -4.31
N LEU A 82 11.33 -13.61 -3.16
CA LEU A 82 11.87 -14.96 -3.05
C LEU A 82 10.82 -16.02 -3.40
N PHE A 83 9.58 -15.87 -2.91
CA PHE A 83 8.46 -16.76 -3.27
C PHE A 83 8.19 -16.73 -4.76
N LEU A 84 8.14 -15.53 -5.37
CA LEU A 84 7.97 -15.38 -6.81
C LEU A 84 9.10 -16.08 -7.57
N ARG A 85 10.37 -15.81 -7.24
CA ARG A 85 11.54 -16.46 -7.88
C ARG A 85 11.55 -17.98 -7.77
N ARG A 86 10.94 -18.55 -6.73
CA ARG A 86 10.78 -20.00 -6.56
C ARG A 86 9.55 -20.57 -7.27
N GLY A 87 8.79 -19.77 -8.00
CA GLY A 87 7.54 -20.19 -8.64
C GLY A 87 6.40 -20.48 -7.65
N LEU A 88 6.55 -20.11 -6.37
CA LEU A 88 5.57 -20.35 -5.33
C LEU A 88 4.63 -19.14 -5.25
N PHE A 89 3.43 -19.26 -5.83
CA PHE A 89 2.41 -18.21 -5.79
C PHE A 89 1.12 -18.71 -5.14
N PRO A 90 1.09 -18.90 -3.81
CA PRO A 90 -0.13 -19.29 -3.13
C PRO A 90 -1.16 -18.15 -3.23
N ALA A 91 -2.44 -18.51 -3.43
CA ALA A 91 -3.52 -17.54 -3.65
C ALA A 91 -3.66 -16.50 -2.52
N GLY A 92 -3.25 -16.86 -1.29
CA GLY A 92 -3.25 -15.98 -0.13
C GLY A 92 -2.10 -14.97 -0.05
N LEU A 93 -1.02 -15.12 -0.85
CA LEU A 93 0.18 -14.28 -0.73
C LEU A 93 -0.13 -12.79 -0.94
N LYS A 94 -1.01 -12.48 -1.90
CA LYS A 94 -1.42 -11.10 -2.21
C LYS A 94 -2.19 -10.44 -1.06
N PHE A 95 -3.03 -11.20 -0.35
CA PHE A 95 -3.75 -10.73 0.83
C PHE A 95 -2.82 -10.53 2.01
N LEU A 96 -1.92 -11.50 2.24
CA LEU A 96 -0.94 -11.41 3.32
C LEU A 96 0.00 -10.21 3.12
N SER A 97 0.55 -10.03 1.92
CA SER A 97 1.49 -8.93 1.65
C SER A 97 0.80 -7.56 1.76
N THR A 98 -0.43 -7.45 1.25
CA THR A 98 -1.24 -6.22 1.38
C THR A 98 -1.62 -5.93 2.83
N GLY A 99 -2.00 -6.96 3.60
CA GLY A 99 -2.30 -6.83 5.02
C GLY A 99 -1.09 -6.37 5.83
N LEU A 100 0.09 -6.92 5.53
CA LEU A 100 1.35 -6.47 6.12
C LEU A 100 1.67 -5.02 5.74
N ASP A 101 1.44 -4.59 4.50
CA ASP A 101 1.63 -3.19 4.09
C ASP A 101 0.81 -2.23 4.96
N PHE A 102 -0.48 -2.52 5.17
CA PHE A 102 -1.33 -1.69 6.04
C PHE A 102 -0.94 -1.79 7.52
N LEU A 103 -0.48 -2.96 7.98
CA LEU A 103 -0.01 -3.14 9.35
C LEU A 103 1.25 -2.31 9.61
N TYR A 104 2.25 -2.37 8.74
CA TYR A 104 3.48 -1.58 8.88
C TYR A 104 3.21 -0.08 8.76
N LEU A 105 2.36 0.32 7.82
CA LEU A 105 1.96 1.73 7.69
C LEU A 105 1.24 2.23 8.95
N THR A 106 0.29 1.46 9.46
CA THR A 106 -0.45 1.81 10.68
C THR A 106 0.47 1.84 11.90
N ALA A 107 1.39 0.89 12.02
CA ALA A 107 2.40 0.88 13.08
C ALA A 107 3.33 2.10 13.01
N ALA A 108 3.77 2.49 11.81
CA ALA A 108 4.57 3.70 11.62
C ALA A 108 3.80 4.96 12.06
N LEU A 109 2.53 5.05 11.68
CA LEU A 109 1.66 6.18 12.05
C LEU A 109 1.39 6.23 13.56
N LEU A 110 1.21 5.09 14.23
CA LEU A 110 1.03 5.03 15.70
C LEU A 110 2.24 5.59 16.47
N ILE A 111 3.43 5.43 15.93
CA ILE A 111 4.67 5.90 16.56
C ILE A 111 4.94 7.38 16.22
N ALA A 112 4.49 7.84 15.05
CA ALA A 112 4.54 9.23 14.62
C ALA A 112 3.40 10.08 15.21
N ASP A 113 2.97 11.12 14.50
CA ASP A 113 1.89 12.03 14.91
C ASP A 113 0.47 11.45 14.67
N GLY A 114 0.36 10.14 14.46
CA GLY A 114 -0.92 9.46 14.25
C GLY A 114 -1.72 10.04 13.08
N PRO A 115 -3.01 10.37 13.27
CA PRO A 115 -3.88 10.84 12.19
C PRO A 115 -3.55 12.26 11.69
N LYS A 116 -2.71 13.04 12.40
CA LYS A 116 -2.20 14.34 11.93
C LYS A 116 -0.99 14.21 11.03
N SER A 117 -0.35 13.05 11.00
CA SER A 117 0.88 12.86 10.24
C SER A 117 0.63 13.02 8.74
N PRO A 118 1.48 13.73 7.98
CA PRO A 118 1.40 13.75 6.53
C PRO A 118 1.59 12.34 5.92
N LEU A 119 2.19 11.41 6.68
CA LEU A 119 2.37 10.02 6.28
C LEU A 119 1.04 9.27 6.09
N VAL A 120 -0.08 9.78 6.61
CA VAL A 120 -1.41 9.18 6.36
C VAL A 120 -1.72 9.17 4.86
N ALA A 121 -1.15 10.08 4.06
CA ALA A 121 -1.27 10.05 2.60
C ALA A 121 -0.71 8.74 1.98
N ALA A 122 0.17 8.01 2.67
CA ALA A 122 0.72 6.74 2.19
C ALA A 122 -0.33 5.61 2.09
N TYR A 123 -1.51 5.75 2.72
CA TYR A 123 -2.62 4.80 2.50
C TYR A 123 -3.05 4.76 1.01
N PHE A 124 -2.99 5.88 0.29
CA PHE A 124 -3.41 5.94 -1.12
C PHE A 124 -2.46 5.21 -2.07
N PRO A 125 -1.12 5.40 -2.02
CA PRO A 125 -0.19 4.55 -2.75
C PRO A 125 -0.36 3.06 -2.45
N VAL A 126 -0.55 2.66 -1.18
CA VAL A 126 -0.76 1.24 -0.84
C VAL A 126 -2.05 0.71 -1.49
N LEU A 127 -3.15 1.47 -1.46
CA LEU A 127 -4.38 1.12 -2.19
C LEU A 127 -4.15 1.01 -3.71
N ALA A 128 -3.41 1.93 -4.31
CA ALA A 128 -3.08 1.89 -5.72
C ALA A 128 -2.22 0.66 -6.08
N LEU A 129 -1.28 0.28 -5.21
CA LEU A 129 -0.49 -0.94 -5.37
C LEU A 129 -1.36 -2.21 -5.31
N SER A 130 -2.40 -2.23 -4.47
CA SER A 130 -3.36 -3.34 -4.45
C SER A 130 -4.12 -3.45 -5.78
N ALA A 131 -4.47 -2.32 -6.41
CA ALA A 131 -5.15 -2.33 -7.70
C ALA A 131 -4.29 -2.93 -8.83
N LEU A 132 -2.96 -2.76 -8.81
CA LEU A 132 -2.07 -3.31 -9.86
C LEU A 132 -2.10 -4.85 -9.99
N ARG A 133 -2.66 -5.55 -9.01
CA ARG A 133 -2.80 -7.02 -9.00
C ARG A 133 -4.07 -7.51 -9.70
N PHE A 134 -4.88 -6.59 -10.25
CA PHE A 134 -6.12 -6.86 -11.00
C PHE A 134 -7.13 -7.77 -10.28
N ASP A 135 -7.13 -7.79 -8.95
CA ASP A 135 -8.04 -8.60 -8.15
C ASP A 135 -9.03 -7.72 -7.38
N LEU A 136 -10.33 -7.89 -7.69
CA LEU A 136 -11.40 -7.11 -7.08
C LEU A 136 -11.63 -7.45 -5.60
N LEU A 137 -11.42 -8.70 -5.20
CA LEU A 137 -11.58 -9.11 -3.80
C LEU A 137 -10.44 -8.53 -2.95
N LEU A 138 -9.22 -8.54 -3.49
CA LEU A 138 -8.07 -7.87 -2.89
C LEU A 138 -8.30 -6.38 -2.77
N MET A 139 -8.90 -5.73 -3.78
CA MET A 139 -9.20 -4.31 -3.71
C MET A 139 -10.19 -3.98 -2.58
N ARG A 140 -11.23 -4.81 -2.41
CA ARG A 140 -12.18 -4.69 -1.30
C ARG A 140 -11.51 -4.90 0.05
N PHE A 141 -10.68 -5.93 0.15
CA PHE A 141 -9.88 -6.21 1.33
C PHE A 141 -8.96 -5.03 1.66
N ALA A 142 -8.21 -4.51 0.68
CA ALA A 142 -7.31 -3.39 0.85
C ALA A 142 -8.04 -2.11 1.30
N THR A 143 -9.20 -1.83 0.72
CA THR A 143 -10.05 -0.68 1.13
C THR A 143 -10.50 -0.84 2.57
N ALA A 144 -10.98 -2.02 2.96
CA ALA A 144 -11.38 -2.31 4.34
C ALA A 144 -10.20 -2.22 5.32
N SER A 145 -9.02 -2.74 4.94
CA SER A 145 -7.80 -2.66 5.74
C SER A 145 -7.30 -1.22 5.90
N ALA A 146 -7.37 -0.39 4.85
CA ALA A 146 -7.01 1.02 4.91
C ALA A 146 -7.94 1.79 5.87
N MET A 147 -9.25 1.61 5.71
CA MET A 147 -10.25 2.23 6.59
C MET A 147 -10.10 1.75 8.04
N GLY A 148 -9.92 0.45 8.24
CA GLY A 148 -9.70 -0.14 9.57
C GLY A 148 -8.42 0.36 10.24
N GLY A 149 -7.32 0.46 9.49
CA GLY A 149 -6.06 1.02 9.99
C GLY A 149 -6.20 2.49 10.40
N TYR A 150 -6.87 3.30 9.58
CA TYR A 150 -7.13 4.70 9.92
C TYR A 150 -8.09 4.87 11.10
N LEU A 151 -9.15 4.06 11.17
CA LEU A 151 -10.05 4.04 12.32
C LEU A 151 -9.30 3.70 13.60
N LEU A 152 -8.45 2.67 13.57
CA LEU A 152 -7.59 2.32 14.70
C LEU A 152 -6.72 3.50 15.14
N LEU A 153 -6.10 4.23 14.20
CA LEU A 153 -5.32 5.43 14.51
C LEU A 153 -6.16 6.51 15.19
N THR A 154 -7.35 6.79 14.68
CA THR A 154 -8.24 7.81 15.26
C THR A 154 -8.74 7.43 16.65
N LEU A 155 -9.12 6.17 16.87
CA LEU A 155 -9.56 5.66 18.17
C LEU A 155 -8.41 5.64 19.18
N HIS A 156 -7.23 5.18 18.75
CA HIS A 156 -6.03 5.19 19.60
C HIS A 156 -5.64 6.62 20.00
N SER A 157 -5.66 7.56 19.06
CA SER A 157 -5.36 8.96 19.33
C SER A 157 -6.39 9.62 20.24
N ALA A 158 -7.69 9.37 20.02
CA ALA A 158 -8.75 9.89 20.88
C ALA A 158 -8.64 9.38 22.33
N SER A 159 -8.25 8.12 22.53
CA SER A 159 -8.15 7.52 23.87
C SER A 159 -6.85 7.81 24.61
N LEU A 160 -5.71 7.81 23.91
CA LEU A 160 -4.38 7.78 24.56
C LEU A 160 -3.52 9.01 24.27
N ARG A 161 -3.83 9.79 23.22
CA ARG A 161 -3.02 10.94 22.78
C ARG A 161 -3.92 12.08 22.26
N PRO A 162 -4.68 12.76 23.14
CA PRO A 162 -5.63 13.79 22.72
C PRO A 162 -4.97 14.94 21.93
N LEU A 163 -3.68 15.21 22.15
CA LEU A 163 -2.91 16.20 21.40
C LEU A 163 -2.77 15.87 19.90
N THR A 164 -2.74 14.60 19.52
CA THR A 164 -2.68 14.17 18.11
C THR A 164 -4.06 13.90 17.52
N SER A 165 -5.12 14.08 18.31
CA SER A 165 -6.49 13.82 17.86
C SER A 165 -6.92 14.83 16.80
N VAL A 166 -7.64 14.32 15.81
CA VAL A 166 -8.16 15.08 14.68
C VAL A 166 -9.66 15.28 14.90
N PRO A 167 -10.23 16.45 14.55
CA PRO A 167 -11.67 16.67 14.64
C PRO A 167 -12.46 15.57 13.90
N PRO A 168 -13.61 15.12 14.44
CA PRO A 168 -14.38 14.01 13.85
C PRO A 168 -14.73 14.21 12.36
N TYR A 169 -15.01 15.46 11.95
CA TYR A 169 -15.32 15.77 10.55
C TYR A 169 -14.13 15.52 9.61
N ALA A 170 -12.90 15.82 10.05
CA ALA A 170 -11.71 15.61 9.24
C ALA A 170 -11.36 14.12 9.15
N ALA A 171 -11.56 13.36 10.23
CA ALA A 171 -11.46 11.91 10.21
C ALA A 171 -12.50 11.27 9.27
N ALA A 172 -13.76 11.74 9.31
CA ALA A 172 -14.82 11.28 8.43
C ALA A 172 -14.50 11.57 6.95
N ASN A 173 -14.03 12.79 6.64
CA ASN A 173 -13.61 13.17 5.29
C ASN A 173 -12.48 12.28 4.77
N PHE A 174 -11.51 11.96 5.62
CA PHE A 174 -10.40 11.08 5.23
C PHE A 174 -10.87 9.64 4.96
N LEU A 175 -11.76 9.10 5.80
CA LEU A 175 -12.37 7.78 5.57
C LEU A 175 -13.19 7.74 4.28
N LEU A 176 -13.96 8.80 4.01
CA LEU A 176 -14.68 8.93 2.74
C LEU A 176 -13.71 8.96 1.56
N ALA A 177 -12.61 9.71 1.65
CA ALA A 177 -11.60 9.75 0.61
C ALA A 177 -10.97 8.37 0.34
N LEU A 178 -10.66 7.60 1.38
CA LEU A 178 -10.18 6.21 1.25
C LEU A 178 -11.23 5.31 0.60
N LEU A 179 -12.48 5.39 1.05
CA LEU A 179 -13.58 4.61 0.50
C LEU A 179 -13.81 4.91 -0.98
N PHE A 180 -13.92 6.18 -1.35
CA PHE A 180 -14.10 6.60 -2.74
C PHE A 180 -12.91 6.22 -3.61
N SER A 181 -11.67 6.38 -3.12
CA SER A 181 -10.48 5.92 -3.84
C SER A 181 -10.53 4.40 -4.09
N GLY A 182 -10.93 3.65 -3.07
CA GLY A 182 -11.15 2.21 -3.17
C GLY A 182 -12.17 1.81 -4.24
N ILE A 183 -13.32 2.50 -4.23
CA ILE A 183 -14.40 2.31 -5.21
C ILE A 183 -13.93 2.68 -6.62
N LEU A 184 -13.31 3.85 -6.81
CA LEU A 184 -12.84 4.33 -8.11
C LEU A 184 -11.82 3.37 -8.73
N LEU A 185 -10.81 2.97 -7.96
CA LEU A 185 -9.84 1.96 -8.39
C LEU A 185 -10.53 0.62 -8.71
N GLY A 186 -11.51 0.21 -7.90
CA GLY A 186 -12.32 -0.98 -8.18
C GLY A 186 -13.13 -0.87 -9.48
N GLN A 187 -13.65 0.30 -9.83
CA GLN A 187 -14.35 0.53 -11.10
C GLN A 187 -13.38 0.53 -12.28
N VAL A 188 -12.20 1.15 -12.14
CA VAL A 188 -11.13 1.08 -13.14
C VAL A 188 -10.77 -0.37 -13.43
N LEU A 189 -10.64 -1.21 -12.40
CA LEU A 189 -10.38 -2.64 -12.56
C LEU A 189 -11.49 -3.38 -13.33
N ARG A 190 -12.76 -3.14 -12.98
CA ARG A 190 -13.90 -3.74 -13.71
C ARG A 190 -13.88 -3.34 -15.17
N ARG A 191 -13.69 -2.06 -15.46
CA ARG A 191 -13.66 -1.53 -16.83
C ARG A 191 -12.51 -2.12 -17.63
N THR A 192 -11.31 -2.22 -17.05
CA THR A 192 -10.15 -2.81 -17.74
C THR A 192 -10.38 -4.29 -18.04
N ARG A 193 -11.05 -5.03 -17.14
CA ARG A 193 -11.41 -6.43 -17.38
C ARG A 193 -12.39 -6.56 -18.54
N THR A 194 -13.46 -5.77 -18.55
CA THR A 194 -14.43 -5.77 -19.66
C THR A 194 -13.77 -5.44 -21.00
N LEU A 195 -12.86 -4.46 -21.04
CA LEU A 195 -12.12 -4.13 -22.27
C LEU A 195 -11.24 -5.28 -22.76
N ALA A 196 -10.61 -6.04 -21.85
CA ALA A 196 -9.82 -7.21 -22.21
C ALA A 196 -10.70 -8.34 -22.76
N ASP A 197 -11.86 -8.58 -22.13
CA ASP A 197 -12.84 -9.58 -22.55
C ASP A 197 -13.40 -9.23 -23.96
N ASP A 198 -13.75 -7.97 -24.18
CA ASP A 198 -14.25 -7.46 -25.47
C ASP A 198 -13.20 -7.58 -26.58
N TYR A 199 -11.93 -7.33 -26.27
CA TYR A 199 -10.82 -7.44 -27.22
C TYR A 199 -10.61 -8.91 -27.64
N ALA A 200 -10.57 -9.83 -26.66
CA ALA A 200 -10.43 -11.27 -26.92
C ALA A 200 -11.60 -11.81 -27.76
N ALA A 201 -12.82 -11.34 -27.51
CA ALA A 201 -14.01 -11.72 -28.28
C ALA A 201 -13.99 -11.23 -29.75
N ARG A 202 -13.22 -10.18 -30.05
CA ARG A 202 -13.03 -9.67 -31.43
C ARG A 202 -11.96 -10.45 -32.17
N GLU A 203 -10.82 -10.74 -31.54
CA GLU A 203 -9.76 -11.55 -32.16
C GLU A 203 -10.20 -13.00 -32.40
N GLY A 204 -11.02 -13.58 -31.51
CA GLY A 204 -11.56 -14.94 -31.72
C GLY A 204 -12.60 -15.07 -32.84
N LYS A 205 -13.02 -13.97 -33.46
CA LYS A 205 -13.94 -13.95 -34.61
C LYS A 205 -13.26 -13.66 -35.95
N ALA A 206 -11.96 -13.37 -35.94
CA ALA A 206 -11.12 -13.16 -37.12
C ALA A 206 -10.35 -14.43 -37.47
#